data_AF-A0A735V6I2-F1
#
_entry.id   AF-A0A735V6I2-F1
#
_cell.length_a   1.000
_cell.length_b   1.000
_cell.length_c   1.000
_cell.angle_alpha   90.00
_cell.angle_beta   90.00
_cell.angle_gamma   90.00
#
_symmetry.space_group_name_H-M   'P 1'
#
loop_
_entity.id
_entity.type
_entity.pdbx_description
1 polymer ?
#
loop_
_entity_poly.entity_id
_entity_poly.type
_entity_poly.pdbx_seq_one_letter_code
_entity_poly.pdbx_strand_id
1 'polypeptide(L)'
;RIQTVYPPGSFTPLIRTETATEALAKTHHRSLAEKLQQDAGMAFVPELVALLDNLERELNAGRVSEQSRQWLAQCGLTPEQMKNQMAPAYTPARKIHLYHCDHRGLPLALIDVKGRIAWR
;
A
#
# COMPACT_ATOMS: atom_id res chain seq x y z
N ARG A 1 -6.29 11.12 -4.80
CA ARG A 1 -4.90 11.48 -5.20
C ARG A 1 -4.77 11.38 -6.71
N ILE A 2 -4.20 12.39 -7.37
CA ILE A 2 -3.96 12.41 -8.81
C ILE A 2 -2.45 12.59 -9.03
N GLN A 3 -1.88 11.84 -9.97
CA GLN A 3 -0.49 11.99 -10.39
C GLN A 3 -0.43 11.98 -11.91
N THR A 4 0.41 12.82 -12.48
CA THR A 4 0.62 12.90 -13.93
C THR A 4 2.10 12.74 -14.23
N VAL A 5 2.43 11.88 -15.19
CA VAL A 5 3.78 11.66 -15.68
C VAL A 5 3.95 12.39 -16.99
N TYR A 6 5.03 13.15 -17.08
CA TYR A 6 5.44 13.89 -18.28
C TYR A 6 6.76 13.32 -18.82
N PRO A 7 7.02 13.41 -20.13
CA PRO A 7 8.35 13.19 -20.68
C PRO A 7 9.32 14.25 -20.15
N PRO A 8 10.62 13.93 -20.04
CA PRO A 8 11.63 14.92 -19.69
C PRO A 8 11.57 16.16 -20.63
N GLY A 9 11.54 17.35 -20.05
CA GLY A 9 11.53 18.61 -20.81
C GLY A 9 10.22 18.93 -21.55
N SER A 10 9.13 18.21 -21.28
CA SER A 10 7.83 18.42 -21.92
C SER A 10 6.71 18.59 -20.90
N PHE A 11 5.67 19.35 -21.29
CA PHE A 11 4.41 19.46 -20.53
C PHE A 11 3.30 18.59 -21.13
N THR A 12 3.64 17.70 -22.06
CA THR A 12 2.70 16.77 -22.68
C THR A 12 2.38 15.63 -21.71
N PRO A 13 1.14 15.46 -21.23
CA PRO A 13 0.83 14.39 -20.30
C PRO A 13 0.90 13.03 -21.01
N LEU A 14 1.70 12.10 -20.50
CA LEU A 14 1.71 10.72 -21.01
C LEU A 14 0.64 9.91 -20.28
N ILE A 15 0.74 9.90 -18.95
CA ILE A 15 -0.08 9.03 -18.10
C ILE A 15 -0.62 9.87 -16.95
N ARG A 16 -1.93 9.82 -16.74
CA ARG A 16 -2.56 10.30 -15.51
C ARG A 16 -3.09 9.11 -14.74
N THR A 17 -2.68 8.99 -13.48
CA THR A 17 -3.18 8.00 -12.55
C THR A 17 -4.06 8.66 -11.51
N GLU A 18 -5.24 8.10 -11.31
CA GLU A 18 -6.21 8.56 -10.31
C GLU A 18 -6.47 7.47 -9.31
N THR A 19 -6.36 7.81 -8.03
CA THR A 19 -6.76 6.95 -6.92
C THR A 19 -7.88 7.64 -6.15
N ALA A 20 -9.04 6.98 -6.06
CA ALA A 20 -10.19 7.48 -5.31
C ALA A 20 -9.81 7.72 -3.84
N THR A 21 -10.32 8.78 -3.23
CA THR A 21 -9.98 9.13 -1.84
C THR A 21 -10.41 8.05 -0.85
N GLU A 22 -11.57 7.43 -1.05
CA GLU A 22 -12.04 6.28 -0.27
C GLU A 22 -11.11 5.07 -0.39
N ALA A 23 -10.62 4.79 -1.60
CA ALA A 23 -9.64 3.74 -1.82
C ALA A 23 -8.30 4.11 -1.13
N LEU A 24 -7.90 5.38 -1.17
CA LEU A 24 -6.70 5.83 -0.49
C LEU A 24 -6.83 5.77 1.05
N ALA A 25 -8.02 6.03 1.60
CA ALA A 25 -8.27 5.91 3.03
C ALA A 25 -8.12 4.45 3.51
N LYS A 26 -8.52 3.48 2.69
CA LYS A 26 -8.33 2.03 2.94
C LYS A 26 -6.87 1.58 2.89
N THR A 27 -5.94 2.43 2.44
CA THR A 27 -4.50 2.14 2.52
C THR A 27 -3.98 2.27 3.94
N HIS A 28 -4.70 2.95 4.84
CA HIS A 28 -4.38 2.91 6.26
C HIS A 28 -4.68 1.51 6.78
N HIS A 29 -3.61 0.75 7.02
CA HIS A 29 -3.70 -0.60 7.52
C HIS A 29 -3.93 -0.58 9.02
N ARG A 30 -4.70 -1.54 9.53
CA ARG A 30 -4.76 -1.81 10.95
C ARG A 30 -3.46 -2.52 11.34
N SER A 31 -2.70 -1.98 12.29
CA SER A 31 -1.46 -2.61 12.72
C SER A 31 -1.70 -3.97 13.39
N LEU A 32 -0.65 -4.78 13.46
CA LEU A 32 -0.63 -6.05 14.18
C LEU A 32 -1.01 -5.85 15.65
N ALA A 33 -0.51 -4.79 16.28
CA ALA A 33 -0.86 -4.42 17.65
C ALA A 33 -2.36 -4.09 17.77
N GLU A 34 -2.87 -3.22 16.89
CA GLU A 34 -4.28 -2.83 16.89
C GLU A 34 -5.23 -4.02 16.66
N LYS A 35 -4.82 -5.00 15.83
CA LYS A 35 -5.60 -6.22 15.61
C LYS A 35 -5.60 -7.08 16.87
N LEU A 36 -4.43 -7.39 17.41
CA LEU A 36 -4.31 -8.24 18.60
C LEU A 36 -5.02 -7.64 19.82
N GLN A 37 -5.00 -6.31 19.97
CA GLN A 37 -5.76 -5.61 21.01
C GLN A 37 -7.27 -5.82 20.86
N GLN A 38 -7.81 -5.76 19.64
CA GLN A 38 -9.23 -6.03 19.42
C GLN A 38 -9.57 -7.50 19.65
N ASP A 39 -8.75 -8.42 19.16
CA ASP A 39 -8.99 -9.85 19.33
C ASP A 39 -8.92 -10.25 20.82
N ALA A 40 -8.04 -9.63 21.59
CA ALA A 40 -7.93 -9.83 23.04
C ALA A 40 -8.93 -9.01 23.87
N GLY A 41 -9.61 -8.02 23.27
CA GLY A 41 -10.50 -7.11 23.97
C GLY A 41 -9.82 -6.24 25.05
N MET A 42 -8.51 -6.01 24.93
CA MET A 42 -7.73 -5.26 25.93
C MET A 42 -6.77 -4.25 25.30
N ALA A 43 -6.48 -3.19 26.05
CA ALA A 43 -5.46 -2.22 25.67
C ALA A 43 -4.07 -2.75 26.04
N PHE A 44 -3.13 -2.69 25.10
CA PHE A 44 -1.74 -3.03 25.37
C PHE A 44 -0.99 -1.83 25.94
N VAL A 45 0.04 -2.11 26.74
CA VAL A 45 0.98 -1.08 27.20
C VAL A 45 1.81 -0.55 26.01
N PRO A 46 2.23 0.74 26.01
CA PRO A 46 2.92 1.35 24.88
C PRO A 46 4.19 0.62 24.44
N GLU A 47 4.91 0.03 25.39
CA GLU A 47 6.13 -0.74 25.12
C GLU A 47 5.84 -2.01 24.30
N LEU A 48 4.75 -2.72 24.61
CA LEU A 48 4.32 -3.88 23.84
C LEU A 48 3.85 -3.49 22.44
N VAL A 49 3.15 -2.35 22.31
CA VAL A 49 2.75 -1.81 21.00
C VAL A 49 3.98 -1.54 20.14
N ALA A 50 5.00 -0.87 20.69
CA ALA A 50 6.24 -0.58 19.98
C ALA A 50 6.99 -1.85 19.54
N LEU A 51 7.01 -2.90 20.38
CA LEU A 51 7.59 -4.20 20.01
C LEU A 51 6.83 -4.86 18.86
N LEU A 52 5.50 -4.86 18.91
CA LEU A 52 4.65 -5.42 17.86
C LEU A 52 4.75 -4.63 16.55
N ASP A 53 4.85 -3.30 16.60
CA ASP A 53 5.06 -2.44 15.44
C ASP A 53 6.44 -2.70 14.79
N ASN A 54 7.47 -2.96 15.59
CA ASN A 54 8.78 -3.36 15.08
C ASN A 54 8.72 -4.74 14.42
N LEU A 55 8.08 -5.72 15.08
CA LEU A 55 7.88 -7.06 14.52
C LEU A 55 7.10 -7.00 13.19
N GLU A 56 6.03 -6.20 13.11
CA GLU A 56 5.26 -6.03 11.88
C GLU A 56 6.14 -5.53 10.73
N ARG A 57 7.04 -4.58 11.00
CA ARG A 57 8.00 -4.06 10.01
C ARG A 57 8.97 -5.14 9.54
N GLU A 58 9.50 -5.93 10.46
CA GLU A 58 10.39 -7.05 10.15
C GLU A 58 9.70 -8.14 9.31
N LEU A 59 8.44 -8.46 9.65
CA LEU A 59 7.61 -9.41 8.90
C LEU A 59 7.30 -8.91 7.49
N ASN A 60 6.95 -7.62 7.34
CA ASN A 60 6.75 -6.97 6.05
C ASN A 60 8.02 -6.95 5.19
N ALA A 61 9.19 -6.75 5.81
CA ALA A 61 10.48 -6.80 5.13
C ALA A 61 10.95 -8.24 4.80
N GLY A 62 10.27 -9.26 5.32
CA GLY A 62 10.68 -10.66 5.19
C GLY A 62 11.98 -10.99 5.93
N ARG A 63 12.37 -10.18 6.91
CA ARG A 63 13.64 -10.29 7.65
C ARG A 63 13.37 -10.11 9.15
N VAL A 64 13.01 -11.21 9.81
CA VAL A 64 12.75 -11.22 11.26
C VAL A 64 14.06 -11.38 12.02
N SER A 65 14.33 -10.45 12.94
CA SER A 65 15.56 -10.45 13.73
C SER A 65 15.60 -11.64 14.69
N GLU A 66 16.80 -12.03 15.11
CA GLU A 66 16.98 -13.10 16.10
C GLU A 66 16.36 -12.74 17.45
N GLN A 67 16.41 -11.45 17.85
CA GLN A 67 15.74 -10.97 19.04
C GLN A 67 14.22 -11.20 18.96
N SER A 68 13.60 -10.80 17.85
CA SER A 68 12.16 -11.02 17.63
C SER A 68 11.81 -12.52 17.61
N ARG A 69 12.65 -13.36 16.99
CA ARG A 69 12.46 -14.81 16.98
C ARG A 69 12.52 -15.42 18.38
N GLN A 70 13.49 -15.01 19.19
CA GLN A 70 13.64 -15.48 20.57
C GLN A 70 12.45 -15.04 21.42
N TRP A 71 12.03 -13.78 21.32
CA TRP A 71 10.86 -13.28 22.01
C TRP A 71 9.59 -14.05 21.64
N LEU A 72 9.35 -14.28 20.34
CA LEU A 72 8.22 -15.09 19.87
C LEU A 72 8.31 -16.53 20.39
N ALA A 73 9.49 -17.15 20.36
CA ALA A 73 9.69 -18.51 20.86
C ALA A 73 9.41 -18.62 22.37
N GLN A 74 9.79 -17.61 23.16
CA GLN A 74 9.45 -17.54 24.60
C GLN A 74 7.94 -17.47 24.82
N CYS A 75 7.21 -16.82 23.91
CA CYS A 75 5.75 -16.78 23.91
C CYS A 75 5.09 -18.01 23.26
N GLY A 76 5.86 -18.99 22.75
CA GLY A 76 5.34 -20.15 22.03
C GLY A 76 4.76 -19.84 20.64
N LEU A 77 5.18 -18.73 20.04
CA LEU A 77 4.71 -18.23 18.75
C LEU A 77 5.79 -18.35 17.67
N THR A 78 5.36 -18.44 16.41
CA THR A 78 6.27 -18.40 15.25
C THR A 78 6.07 -17.12 14.42
N PRO A 79 7.10 -16.67 13.69
CA PRO A 79 6.95 -15.54 12.76
C PRO A 79 5.86 -15.76 11.71
N GLU A 80 5.70 -16.99 11.22
CA GLU A 80 4.65 -17.31 10.25
C GLU A 80 3.25 -17.19 10.84
N GLN A 81 3.05 -17.64 12.09
CA GLN A 81 1.79 -17.43 12.79
C GLN A 81 1.48 -15.94 12.93
N MET A 82 2.46 -15.13 13.33
CA MET A 82 2.28 -13.68 13.46
C MET A 82 2.00 -13.02 12.10
N LYS A 83 2.65 -13.48 11.02
CA LYS A 83 2.37 -13.00 9.66
C LYS A 83 0.94 -13.29 9.23
N ASN A 84 0.39 -14.45 9.58
CA ASN A 84 -1.00 -14.79 9.32
C ASN A 84 -1.99 -13.95 10.15
N GLN A 85 -1.53 -13.35 11.26
CA GLN A 85 -2.33 -12.39 12.01
C GLN A 85 -2.36 -11.01 11.35
N MET A 86 -1.38 -10.64 10.55
CA MET A 86 -1.40 -9.34 9.87
C MET A 86 -2.63 -9.24 8.97
N ALA A 87 -3.28 -8.08 8.96
CA ALA A 87 -4.35 -7.89 8.01
C ALA A 87 -3.75 -7.88 6.57
N PRO A 88 -4.54 -8.21 5.54
CA PRO A 88 -4.02 -8.23 4.18
C PRO A 88 -3.64 -6.82 3.71
N ALA A 89 -2.53 -6.73 2.98
CA ALA A 89 -2.14 -5.49 2.33
C ALA A 89 -3.20 -5.08 1.30
N TYR A 90 -3.76 -3.88 1.47
CA TYR A 90 -4.71 -3.33 0.51
C TYR A 90 -3.97 -2.55 -0.57
N THR A 91 -4.09 -2.99 -1.82
CA THR A 91 -3.63 -2.22 -2.97
C THR A 91 -4.80 -1.42 -3.53
N PRO A 92 -4.79 -0.08 -3.47
CA PRO A 92 -5.90 0.71 -3.99
C PRO A 92 -5.98 0.57 -5.50
N ALA A 93 -7.20 0.32 -6.00
CA ALA A 93 -7.48 0.37 -7.42
C ALA A 93 -7.19 1.78 -7.97
N ARG A 94 -6.55 1.84 -9.14
CA ARG A 94 -6.18 3.08 -9.81
C ARG A 94 -6.83 3.12 -11.19
N LYS A 95 -7.37 4.28 -11.56
CA LYS A 95 -7.76 4.56 -12.96
C LYS A 95 -6.55 5.12 -13.68
N ILE A 96 -6.27 4.59 -14.86
CA ILE A 96 -5.15 5.01 -15.71
C ILE A 96 -5.72 5.66 -16.96
N HIS A 97 -5.26 6.86 -17.26
CA HIS A 97 -5.58 7.60 -18.47
C HIS A 97 -4.31 7.78 -19.29
N LEU A 98 -4.30 7.22 -20.51
CA LEU A 98 -3.20 7.38 -21.46
C LEU A 98 -3.63 8.38 -22.54
N TYR A 99 -2.93 9.50 -22.64
CA TYR A 99 -3.28 10.52 -23.63
C TYR A 99 -2.47 10.34 -24.91
N HIS A 100 -3.15 10.45 -26.05
CA HIS A 100 -2.51 10.72 -27.33
C HIS A 100 -2.53 12.23 -27.54
N CYS A 101 -1.36 12.85 -27.64
CA CYS A 101 -1.22 14.29 -27.80
C CYS A 101 -0.52 14.63 -29.11
N ASP A 102 -0.73 15.86 -29.61
CA ASP A 102 0.06 16.40 -30.70
C ASP A 102 1.46 16.88 -30.26
N HIS A 103 2.25 17.41 -31.19
CA HIS A 103 3.61 17.92 -30.93
C HIS A 103 3.65 19.15 -30.00
N ARG A 104 2.51 19.79 -29.73
CA ARG A 104 2.37 20.93 -28.83
C ARG A 104 1.88 20.51 -27.44
N GLY A 105 1.61 19.22 -27.24
CA GLY A 105 1.11 18.65 -26.01
C GLY A 105 -0.41 18.75 -25.83
N LEU A 106 -1.16 19.08 -26.89
CA LEU A 106 -2.62 19.11 -26.85
C LEU A 106 -3.17 17.68 -26.88
N PRO A 107 -3.99 17.25 -25.89
CA PRO A 107 -4.62 15.94 -25.93
C PRO A 107 -5.62 15.83 -27.09
N LEU A 108 -5.39 14.88 -27.99
CA LEU A 108 -6.22 14.57 -29.15
C LEU A 108 -7.13 13.35 -28.92
N ALA A 109 -6.74 12.44 -28.02
CA ALA A 109 -7.54 11.28 -27.66
C ALA A 109 -7.14 10.71 -26.30
N LEU A 110 -8.08 10.00 -25.67
CA LEU A 110 -7.83 9.14 -24.51
C LEU A 110 -7.81 7.69 -24.96
N ILE A 111 -6.77 6.95 -24.57
CA ILE A 111 -6.60 5.53 -24.84
C ILE A 111 -6.89 4.72 -23.57
N ASP A 112 -7.74 3.70 -23.67
CA ASP A 112 -8.03 2.78 -22.58
C ASP A 112 -6.90 1.75 -22.38
N VAL A 113 -6.98 0.98 -21.29
CA VAL A 113 -5.99 -0.07 -20.97
C VAL A 113 -5.93 -1.21 -21.99
N LYS A 114 -6.88 -1.30 -22.93
CA LYS A 114 -6.92 -2.26 -24.04
C LYS A 114 -6.41 -1.65 -25.35
N GLY A 115 -5.89 -0.41 -25.32
CA GLY A 115 -5.38 0.29 -26.51
C GLY A 115 -6.45 0.93 -27.38
N ARG A 116 -7.71 1.00 -26.93
CA ARG A 116 -8.82 1.56 -27.71
C ARG A 116 -9.02 3.04 -27.40
N ILE A 117 -9.50 3.81 -28.38
CA ILE A 117 -9.89 5.19 -28.17
C ILE A 117 -11.16 5.22 -27.31
N ALA A 118 -11.02 5.73 -26.09
CA ALA A 118 -12.11 5.94 -25.14
C ALA A 118 -12.79 7.30 -25.31
N TRP A 119 -12.06 8.30 -25.84
CA TRP A 119 -12.55 9.64 -26.12
C TRP A 119 -11.68 10.30 -27.20
N ARG A 120 -12.28 11.18 -28.00
CA ARG A 120 -11.65 12.00 -29.03
C ARG A 120 -12.34 13.36 -29.09
#